data_AF-A0A931YNU7-F1
#
_entry.id   AF-A0A931YNU7-F1
#
_cell.length_a   1.000
_cell.length_b   1.000
_cell.length_c   1.000
_cell.angle_alpha   90.00
_cell.angle_beta   90.00
_cell.angle_gamma   90.00
#
_symmetry.space_group_name_H-M   'P 1'
#
loop_
_entity.id
_entity.type
_entity.pdbx_description
1 polymer ?
#
loop_
_entity_poly.entity_id
_entity_poly.type
_entity_poly.pdbx_seq_one_letter_code
_entity_poly.pdbx_strand_id
1 'polypeptide(L)'
;MPTPIERVVLVTKSSRLAELLDRYCGRDRVRFVIESRGESFAEYEAEDDRWRMATDRLRAAIPREIAHTVISRAYIPTELFRPTDLVMTIGPDGLVANAAKYLDGPPILAVNPDPDRIDGTIARFSPDAAIAVLPRLLRGQYRTDPLTIAMATTNDGQVAYAANDFLVGRRDTVSARYRLGVGNGPDVVASERQSSSGVLVTTGLGSTAWATSIVSSAFAIAAVMVGFGTGEDLRGELRVQQEFEVPYPWSARHLLFFVREAFPTRSTSARQCFGRIEETGVLVITSEMPDGGAIFSDGVVEDALPFLAGTTVTIRPADRVAQLIRP
;
A
#
# COMPACT_ATOMS: atom_id res chain seq x y z
N MET A 1 -8.07 27.81 -9.11
CA MET A 1 -8.13 26.99 -10.34
C MET A 1 -6.97 26.01 -10.29
N PRO A 2 -7.13 24.74 -10.71
CA PRO A 2 -6.00 23.81 -10.74
C PRO A 2 -4.88 24.39 -11.61
N THR A 3 -3.66 24.38 -11.08
CA THR A 3 -2.47 24.86 -11.77
C THR A 3 -2.20 23.98 -12.99
N PRO A 4 -1.81 24.56 -14.14
CA PRO A 4 -1.37 23.76 -15.28
C PRO A 4 -0.26 22.79 -14.90
N ILE A 5 -0.25 21.62 -15.52
CA ILE A 5 0.82 20.64 -15.33
C ILE A 5 2.04 21.08 -16.13
N GLU A 6 3.19 21.14 -15.47
CA GLU A 6 4.46 21.57 -16.08
C GLU A 6 5.39 20.40 -16.39
N ARG A 7 5.22 19.27 -15.68
CA ARG A 7 6.04 18.06 -15.85
C ARG A 7 5.22 16.79 -15.65
N VAL A 8 5.51 15.77 -16.44
CA VAL A 8 4.97 14.42 -16.25
C VAL A 8 6.07 13.48 -15.75
N VAL A 9 5.85 12.83 -14.61
CA VAL A 9 6.76 11.82 -14.06
C VAL A 9 6.15 10.45 -14.29
N LEU A 10 6.70 9.68 -15.23
CA LEU A 10 6.27 8.31 -15.49
C LEU A 10 6.99 7.39 -14.50
N VAL A 11 6.22 6.66 -13.71
CA VAL A 11 6.73 5.73 -12.71
C VAL A 11 6.41 4.33 -13.17
N THR A 12 7.43 3.50 -13.38
CA THR A 12 7.27 2.12 -13.86
C THR A 12 7.77 1.12 -12.83
N LYS A 13 7.23 -0.11 -12.89
CA LYS A 13 7.80 -1.27 -12.21
C LYS A 13 8.49 -2.16 -13.25
N SER A 14 9.61 -2.76 -12.88
CA SER A 14 10.24 -3.82 -13.68
C SER A 14 9.27 -4.97 -13.91
N SER A 15 9.25 -5.51 -15.12
CA SER A 15 8.57 -6.78 -15.41
C SER A 15 9.28 -7.93 -14.68
N ARG A 16 8.61 -9.09 -14.54
CA ARG A 16 9.28 -10.28 -14.00
C ARG A 16 10.53 -10.66 -14.80
N LEU A 17 10.49 -10.51 -16.13
CA LEU A 17 11.64 -10.80 -16.99
C LEU A 17 12.80 -9.86 -16.68
N ALA A 18 12.54 -8.56 -16.56
CA ALA A 18 13.57 -7.56 -16.27
C ALA A 18 14.24 -7.82 -14.91
N GLU A 19 13.47 -8.17 -13.87
CA GLU A 19 14.01 -8.53 -12.55
C GLU A 19 14.88 -9.81 -12.62
N LEU A 20 14.48 -10.80 -13.43
CA LEU A 20 15.27 -12.02 -13.61
C LEU A 20 16.55 -11.78 -14.41
N LEU A 21 16.51 -10.89 -15.41
CA LEU A 21 17.69 -10.51 -16.19
C LEU A 21 18.73 -9.80 -15.31
N ASP A 22 18.27 -8.92 -14.41
CA ASP A 22 19.14 -8.25 -13.43
C ASP A 22 19.80 -9.26 -12.47
N ARG A 23 19.04 -10.28 -12.04
CA ARG A 23 19.55 -11.33 -11.14
C ARG A 23 20.54 -12.31 -11.79
N TYR A 24 20.25 -12.76 -13.01
CA TYR A 24 20.99 -13.87 -13.65
C TYR A 24 21.97 -13.43 -14.75
N CYS A 25 21.96 -12.13 -15.10
CA CYS A 25 22.87 -11.49 -16.06
C CYS A 25 22.98 -12.24 -17.41
N GLY A 26 21.85 -12.70 -17.96
CA GLY A 26 21.82 -13.33 -19.28
C GLY A 26 20.48 -13.96 -19.66
N ARG A 27 19.98 -13.65 -20.87
CA ARG A 27 18.68 -14.12 -21.37
C ARG A 27 18.60 -15.65 -21.42
N ASP A 28 19.62 -16.32 -21.94
CA ASP A 28 19.64 -17.78 -22.06
C ASP A 28 19.61 -18.47 -20.70
N ARG A 29 20.25 -17.88 -19.68
CA ARG A 29 20.21 -18.39 -18.30
C ARG A 29 18.82 -18.26 -17.70
N VAL A 30 18.17 -17.10 -17.89
CA VAL A 30 16.80 -16.88 -17.42
C VAL A 30 15.84 -17.86 -18.10
N ARG A 31 15.95 -18.02 -19.42
CA ARG A 31 15.15 -19.00 -20.19
C ARG A 31 15.31 -20.41 -19.63
N PHE A 32 16.55 -20.88 -19.48
CA PHE A 32 16.83 -22.21 -18.93
C PHE A 32 16.24 -22.39 -17.52
N VAL A 33 16.34 -21.39 -16.64
CA VAL A 33 15.80 -21.48 -15.27
C VAL A 33 14.28 -21.56 -15.26
N ILE A 34 13.59 -20.80 -16.10
CA ILE A 34 12.13 -20.81 -16.21
C ILE A 34 11.66 -22.16 -16.79
N GLU A 35 12.21 -22.56 -17.93
CA GLU A 35 11.78 -23.76 -18.65
C GLU A 35 12.12 -25.06 -17.91
N SER A 36 13.27 -25.12 -17.22
CA SER A 36 13.63 -26.28 -16.38
C SER A 36 12.69 -26.52 -15.20
N ARG A 37 11.85 -25.53 -14.85
CA ARG A 37 10.82 -25.62 -13.81
C ARG A 37 9.41 -25.82 -14.36
N GLY A 38 9.28 -26.02 -15.68
CA GLY A 38 8.01 -26.28 -16.35
C GLY A 38 7.21 -25.03 -16.73
N GLU A 39 7.79 -23.83 -16.60
CA GLU A 39 7.15 -22.56 -16.94
C GLU A 39 7.52 -22.10 -18.37
N SER A 40 6.68 -21.28 -18.99
CA SER A 40 6.89 -20.77 -20.36
C SER A 40 7.67 -19.46 -20.37
N PHE A 41 8.88 -19.45 -20.95
CA PHE A 41 9.66 -18.21 -21.11
C PHE A 41 8.95 -17.16 -21.98
N ALA A 42 8.19 -17.60 -22.99
CA ALA A 42 7.47 -16.72 -23.90
C ALA A 42 6.42 -15.85 -23.19
N GLU A 43 5.84 -16.32 -22.08
CA GLU A 43 4.89 -15.53 -21.30
C GLU A 43 5.59 -14.35 -20.59
N TYR A 44 6.82 -14.55 -20.14
CA TYR A 44 7.63 -13.49 -19.52
C TYR A 44 8.09 -12.47 -20.56
N GLU A 45 8.44 -12.92 -21.77
CA GLU A 45 8.75 -12.03 -22.91
C GLU A 45 7.53 -11.19 -23.30
N ALA A 46 6.37 -11.82 -23.45
CA ALA A 46 5.15 -11.12 -23.84
C ALA A 46 4.71 -10.08 -22.80
N GLU A 47 4.85 -10.39 -21.50
CA GLU A 47 4.63 -9.44 -20.41
C GLU A 47 5.55 -8.23 -20.49
N ASP A 48 6.86 -8.46 -20.65
CA ASP A 48 7.86 -7.39 -20.74
C ASP A 48 7.62 -6.49 -21.95
N ASP A 49 7.31 -7.10 -23.10
CA ASP A 49 7.01 -6.37 -24.33
C ASP A 49 5.78 -5.50 -24.16
N ARG A 50 4.69 -6.00 -23.55
CA ARG A 50 3.49 -5.19 -23.26
C ARG A 50 3.81 -3.99 -22.36
N TRP A 51 4.59 -4.20 -21.30
CA TRP A 51 4.99 -3.13 -20.39
C TRP A 51 5.81 -2.04 -21.07
N ARG A 52 6.82 -2.46 -21.84
CA ARG A 52 7.70 -1.57 -22.59
C ARG A 52 6.91 -0.78 -23.63
N MET A 53 6.08 -1.46 -24.42
CA MET A 53 5.22 -0.82 -25.42
C MET A 53 4.23 0.16 -24.79
N ALA A 54 3.58 -0.19 -23.68
CA ALA A 54 2.68 0.73 -22.98
C ALA A 54 3.43 2.00 -22.52
N THR A 55 4.60 1.83 -21.92
CA THR A 55 5.44 2.95 -21.45
C THR A 55 5.88 3.84 -22.61
N ASP A 56 6.36 3.26 -23.71
CA ASP A 56 6.81 4.01 -24.89
C ASP A 56 5.67 4.78 -25.55
N ARG A 57 4.49 4.17 -25.66
CA ARG A 57 3.29 4.83 -26.21
C ARG A 57 2.83 6.00 -25.35
N LEU A 58 2.78 5.82 -24.04
CA LEU A 58 2.39 6.89 -23.10
C LEU A 58 3.39 8.04 -23.11
N ARG A 59 4.69 7.71 -23.12
CA ARG A 59 5.77 8.70 -23.24
C ARG A 59 5.66 9.49 -24.56
N ALA A 60 5.42 8.81 -25.67
CA ALA A 60 5.31 9.44 -26.99
C ALA A 60 4.07 10.33 -27.13
N ALA A 61 3.03 10.10 -26.32
CA ALA A 61 1.80 10.91 -26.32
C ALA A 61 1.95 12.24 -25.55
N ILE A 62 3.01 12.42 -24.76
CA ILE A 62 3.26 13.67 -24.04
C ILE A 62 3.73 14.74 -25.05
N PRO A 63 3.09 15.93 -25.08
CA PRO A 63 3.51 17.03 -25.95
C PRO A 63 4.96 17.44 -25.72
N ARG A 64 5.66 17.84 -26.79
CA ARG A 64 7.11 18.15 -26.74
C ARG A 64 7.45 19.31 -25.81
N GLU A 65 6.49 20.19 -25.56
CA GLU A 65 6.62 21.37 -24.72
C GLU A 65 6.54 21.04 -23.22
N ILE A 66 6.03 19.86 -22.87
CA ILE A 66 5.90 19.41 -21.48
C ILE A 66 7.13 18.59 -21.11
N ALA A 67 7.80 18.97 -20.03
CA ALA A 67 8.93 18.20 -19.52
C ALA A 67 8.45 16.82 -19.04
N HIS A 68 9.21 15.75 -19.30
CA HIS A 68 8.90 14.45 -18.73
C HIS A 68 10.14 13.65 -18.37
N THR A 69 9.98 12.77 -17.39
CA THR A 69 11.01 11.80 -16.97
C THR A 69 10.38 10.44 -16.74
N VAL A 70 11.16 9.38 -16.92
CA VAL A 70 10.75 8.00 -16.63
C VAL A 70 11.65 7.49 -15.52
N ILE A 71 11.05 7.08 -14.41
CA ILE A 71 11.74 6.53 -13.26
C ILE A 71 11.19 5.15 -12.91
N SER A 72 12.08 4.28 -12.43
CA SER A 72 11.67 2.99 -11.84
C SER A 72 11.16 3.20 -10.41
N ARG A 73 10.32 2.28 -9.93
CA ARG A 73 9.82 2.20 -8.53
C ARG A 73 10.92 2.46 -7.50
N ALA A 74 12.13 1.93 -7.74
CA ALA A 74 13.26 2.05 -6.82
C ALA A 74 13.72 3.50 -6.59
N TYR A 75 13.43 4.43 -7.51
CA TYR A 75 13.83 5.83 -7.43
C TYR A 75 12.71 6.76 -6.95
N ILE A 76 11.50 6.25 -6.69
CA ILE A 76 10.41 7.07 -6.11
C ILE A 76 10.86 7.78 -4.82
N PRO A 77 11.56 7.12 -3.86
CA PRO A 77 11.91 7.77 -2.59
C PRO A 77 12.88 8.95 -2.74
N THR A 78 13.61 9.03 -3.85
CA THR A 78 14.60 10.08 -4.12
C THR A 78 14.14 11.10 -5.16
N GLU A 79 13.00 10.89 -5.81
CA GLU A 79 12.43 11.83 -6.78
C GLU A 79 11.82 13.04 -6.05
N LEU A 80 12.18 14.24 -6.50
CA LEU A 80 11.62 15.48 -5.98
C LEU A 80 10.33 15.83 -6.74
N PHE A 81 9.19 15.40 -6.21
CA PHE A 81 7.88 15.74 -6.75
C PHE A 81 7.49 17.19 -6.42
N ARG A 82 6.94 17.89 -7.40
CA ARG A 82 6.50 19.29 -7.34
C ARG A 82 4.99 19.35 -7.46
N PRO A 83 4.29 20.28 -6.80
CA PRO A 83 2.83 20.40 -6.92
C PRO A 83 2.28 20.56 -8.36
N THR A 84 3.12 20.98 -9.32
CA THR A 84 2.79 21.12 -10.75
C THR A 84 3.11 19.87 -11.58
N ASP A 85 3.51 18.77 -10.95
CA ASP A 85 3.73 17.49 -11.62
C ASP A 85 2.43 16.72 -11.83
N LEU A 86 2.38 15.92 -12.88
CA LEU A 86 1.47 14.79 -13.04
C LEU A 86 2.26 13.50 -12.88
N VAL A 87 1.90 12.67 -11.89
CA VAL A 87 2.55 11.37 -11.68
C VAL A 87 1.76 10.30 -12.42
N MET A 88 2.37 9.69 -13.44
CA MET A 88 1.76 8.63 -14.22
C MET A 88 2.35 7.28 -13.82
N THR A 89 1.64 6.49 -13.03
CA THR A 89 2.10 5.14 -12.64
C THR A 89 1.69 4.14 -13.71
N ILE A 90 2.62 3.30 -14.16
CA ILE A 90 2.40 2.30 -15.22
C ILE A 90 2.73 0.92 -14.63
N GLY A 91 1.70 0.23 -14.16
CA GLY A 91 1.84 -1.10 -13.58
C GLY A 91 0.68 -1.51 -12.67
N PRO A 92 0.91 -2.46 -11.75
CA PRO A 92 -0.15 -2.97 -10.88
C PRO A 92 -0.55 -1.95 -9.82
N ASP A 93 -1.69 -2.22 -9.18
CA ASP A 93 -2.26 -1.41 -8.07
C ASP A 93 -1.24 -1.09 -6.97
N GLY A 94 -0.35 -2.02 -6.62
CA GLY A 94 0.68 -1.81 -5.61
C GLY A 94 1.67 -0.69 -5.96
N LEU A 95 1.94 -0.44 -7.26
CA LEU A 95 2.79 0.67 -7.70
C LEU A 95 2.14 2.03 -7.40
N VAL A 96 0.81 2.09 -7.51
CA VAL A 96 0.04 3.31 -7.23
C VAL A 96 0.17 3.69 -5.75
N ALA A 97 -0.04 2.73 -4.85
CA ALA A 97 0.12 2.93 -3.42
C ALA A 97 1.57 3.33 -3.06
N ASN A 98 2.56 2.62 -3.64
CA ASN A 98 3.98 2.92 -3.41
C ASN A 98 4.36 4.33 -3.88
N ALA A 99 3.77 4.85 -4.94
CA ALA A 99 3.97 6.24 -5.36
C ALA A 99 3.23 7.21 -4.44
N ALA A 100 1.95 6.96 -4.18
CA ALA A 100 1.06 7.83 -3.43
C ALA A 100 1.60 8.23 -2.05
N LYS A 101 2.29 7.31 -1.34
CA LYS A 101 2.86 7.59 -0.02
C LYS A 101 3.97 8.65 -0.01
N TYR A 102 4.55 8.99 -1.17
CA TYR A 102 5.57 10.04 -1.31
C TYR A 102 5.03 11.37 -1.84
N LEU A 103 3.78 11.40 -2.34
CA LEU A 103 3.21 12.57 -2.98
C LEU A 103 2.47 13.46 -1.98
N ASP A 104 2.67 14.76 -2.15
CA ASP A 104 1.92 15.80 -1.45
C ASP A 104 1.55 16.91 -2.44
N GLY A 105 0.34 16.81 -3.01
CA GLY A 105 -0.17 17.73 -4.03
C GLY A 105 -0.38 17.11 -5.42
N PRO A 106 0.65 16.51 -6.06
CA PRO A 106 0.55 16.02 -7.45
C PRO A 106 -0.55 14.97 -7.63
N PRO A 107 -1.39 15.09 -8.67
CA PRO A 107 -2.33 14.04 -9.02
C PRO A 107 -1.63 12.83 -9.63
N ILE A 108 -2.22 11.66 -9.42
CA ILE A 108 -1.78 10.37 -9.94
C ILE A 108 -2.71 9.93 -11.07
N LEU A 109 -2.15 9.70 -12.26
CA LEU A 109 -2.80 8.97 -13.34
C LEU A 109 -2.35 7.51 -13.28
N ALA A 110 -3.23 6.62 -12.80
CA ALA A 110 -2.88 5.21 -12.62
C ALA A 110 -3.26 4.36 -13.84
N VAL A 111 -2.23 3.91 -14.57
CA VAL A 111 -2.36 3.16 -15.81
C VAL A 111 -2.02 1.69 -15.58
N ASN A 112 -2.96 0.82 -15.94
CA ASN A 112 -2.81 -0.62 -16.00
C ASN A 112 -2.34 -1.01 -17.41
N PRO A 113 -1.09 -1.47 -17.58
CA PRO A 113 -0.55 -1.83 -18.90
C PRO A 113 -1.03 -3.20 -19.40
N ASP A 114 -1.63 -4.03 -18.56
CA ASP A 114 -2.05 -5.40 -18.88
C ASP A 114 -3.38 -5.78 -18.17
N PRO A 115 -4.53 -5.26 -18.66
CA PRO A 115 -5.84 -5.49 -18.02
C PRO A 115 -6.29 -6.95 -18.00
N ASP A 116 -5.72 -7.80 -18.86
CA ASP A 116 -6.02 -9.23 -18.88
C ASP A 116 -5.40 -9.97 -17.68
N ARG A 117 -4.43 -9.35 -17.00
CA ARG A 117 -3.66 -9.97 -15.91
C ARG A 117 -3.69 -9.18 -14.60
N ILE A 118 -4.06 -7.91 -14.65
CA ILE A 118 -4.10 -7.01 -13.51
C ILE A 118 -5.54 -6.56 -13.33
N ASP A 119 -6.13 -6.87 -12.18
CA ASP A 119 -7.53 -6.56 -11.86
C ASP A 119 -7.86 -5.06 -12.01
N GLY A 120 -6.91 -4.18 -11.69
CA GLY A 120 -7.02 -2.74 -11.92
C GLY A 120 -8.00 -2.04 -10.98
N THR A 121 -8.05 -2.44 -9.70
CA THR A 121 -8.93 -1.82 -8.70
C THR A 121 -8.54 -0.34 -8.49
N ILE A 122 -7.22 -0.07 -8.47
CA ILE A 122 -6.64 1.27 -8.31
C ILE A 122 -6.15 1.81 -9.66
N ALA A 123 -5.45 1.00 -10.46
CA ALA A 123 -4.96 1.33 -11.79
C ALA A 123 -6.09 1.21 -12.83
N ARG A 124 -6.93 2.24 -12.90
CA ARG A 124 -8.20 2.23 -13.65
C ARG A 124 -8.09 2.62 -15.13
N PHE A 125 -6.95 3.15 -15.58
CA PHE A 125 -6.78 3.56 -16.98
C PHE A 125 -6.06 2.49 -17.80
N SER A 126 -6.57 2.18 -18.99
CA SER A 126 -5.75 1.54 -20.03
C SER A 126 -4.79 2.56 -20.65
N PRO A 127 -3.74 2.13 -21.36
CA PRO A 127 -2.85 3.06 -22.06
C PRO A 127 -3.60 3.97 -23.04
N ASP A 128 -4.59 3.43 -23.76
CA ASP A 128 -5.39 4.20 -24.72
C ASP A 128 -6.27 5.25 -24.04
N ALA A 129 -6.91 4.89 -22.93
CA ALA A 129 -7.73 5.81 -22.14
C ALA A 129 -6.87 6.95 -21.56
N ALA A 130 -5.69 6.61 -21.03
CA ALA A 130 -4.74 7.60 -20.50
C ALA A 130 -4.28 8.59 -21.58
N ILE A 131 -3.94 8.10 -22.78
CA ILE A 131 -3.57 8.95 -23.93
C ILE A 131 -4.72 9.89 -24.32
N ALA A 132 -5.95 9.38 -24.36
CA ALA A 132 -7.12 10.17 -24.75
C ALA A 132 -7.40 11.33 -23.78
N VAL A 133 -7.20 11.13 -22.47
CA VAL A 133 -7.48 12.18 -21.47
C VAL A 133 -6.30 13.13 -21.24
N LEU A 134 -5.07 12.72 -21.56
CA LEU A 134 -3.84 13.45 -21.27
C LEU A 134 -3.89 14.95 -21.66
N PRO A 135 -4.39 15.36 -22.85
CA PRO A 135 -4.46 16.79 -23.20
C PRO A 135 -5.32 17.62 -22.25
N ARG A 136 -6.39 17.05 -21.69
CA ARG A 136 -7.22 17.71 -20.66
C ARG A 136 -6.51 17.75 -19.32
N LEU A 137 -5.88 16.65 -18.92
CA LEU A 137 -5.14 16.57 -17.66
C LEU A 137 -4.04 17.64 -17.58
N LEU A 138 -3.29 17.82 -18.66
CA LEU A 138 -2.20 18.81 -18.75
C LEU A 138 -2.68 20.25 -18.56
N ARG A 139 -3.93 20.56 -18.92
CA ARG A 139 -4.56 21.87 -18.68
C ARG A 139 -5.16 22.01 -17.28
N GLY A 140 -4.90 21.09 -16.37
CA GLY A 140 -5.50 21.07 -15.03
C GLY A 140 -6.95 20.58 -15.00
N GLN A 141 -7.48 20.01 -16.09
CA GLN A 141 -8.90 19.67 -16.21
C GLN A 141 -9.17 18.22 -15.82
N TYR A 142 -9.22 17.95 -14.51
CA TYR A 142 -9.43 16.62 -13.96
C TYR A 142 -10.27 16.62 -12.68
N ARG A 143 -10.75 15.42 -12.30
CA ARG A 143 -11.36 15.14 -11.00
C ARG A 143 -10.56 14.05 -10.32
N THR A 144 -10.48 14.10 -8.99
CA THR A 144 -9.70 13.16 -8.20
C THR A 144 -10.54 12.49 -7.12
N ASP A 145 -10.17 11.26 -6.79
CA ASP A 145 -10.48 10.58 -5.54
C ASP A 145 -9.38 10.91 -4.52
N PRO A 146 -9.69 11.54 -3.37
CA PRO A 146 -8.72 11.74 -2.32
C PRO A 146 -8.43 10.41 -1.61
N LEU A 147 -7.15 10.14 -1.37
CA LEU A 147 -6.65 8.95 -0.68
C LEU A 147 -6.06 9.37 0.67
N THR A 148 -6.64 8.87 1.76
CA THR A 148 -6.05 9.04 3.09
C THR A 148 -4.72 8.30 3.18
N ILE A 149 -3.68 9.03 3.62
CA ILE A 149 -2.35 8.48 3.90
C ILE A 149 -2.22 8.27 5.41
N ALA A 150 -1.66 7.15 5.85
CA ALA A 150 -1.26 6.94 7.23
C ALA A 150 0.16 7.48 7.45
N MET A 151 0.44 8.00 8.65
CA MET A 151 1.76 8.44 9.07
C MET A 151 2.17 7.71 10.34
N ALA A 152 3.43 7.26 10.36
CA ALA A 152 4.09 6.69 11.52
C ALA A 152 5.25 7.60 11.93
N THR A 153 5.31 7.97 13.21
CA THR A 153 6.40 8.78 13.77
C THR A 153 7.01 8.06 14.96
N THR A 154 8.31 7.84 14.92
CA THR A 154 9.05 7.22 16.02
C THR A 154 9.53 8.28 17.02
N ASN A 155 9.78 7.87 18.26
CA ASN A 155 10.23 8.74 19.34
C ASN A 155 11.65 9.33 19.13
N ASP A 156 12.41 8.84 18.15
CA ASP A 156 13.68 9.40 17.70
C ASP A 156 13.52 10.34 16.47
N GLY A 157 12.30 10.59 16.03
CA GLY A 157 11.97 11.57 15.00
C GLY A 157 11.91 11.04 13.56
N GLN A 158 12.10 9.74 13.33
CA GLN A 158 11.90 9.16 12.00
C GLN A 158 10.41 9.16 11.63
N VAL A 159 10.13 9.38 10.35
CA VAL A 159 8.77 9.43 9.82
C VAL A 159 8.66 8.51 8.61
N ALA A 160 7.62 7.68 8.60
CA ALA A 160 7.22 6.89 7.46
C ALA A 160 5.75 7.15 7.14
N TYR A 161 5.36 6.85 5.90
CA TYR A 161 4.00 7.01 5.42
C TYR A 161 3.55 5.76 4.65
N ALA A 162 2.25 5.50 4.67
CA ALA A 162 1.65 4.37 3.97
C ALA A 162 0.36 4.80 3.29
N ALA A 163 0.22 4.49 2.00
CA ALA A 163 -1.01 4.69 1.26
C ALA A 163 -1.97 3.51 1.46
N ASN A 164 -1.46 2.29 1.66
CA ASN A 164 -2.22 1.10 2.00
C ASN A 164 -2.13 0.82 3.49
N ASP A 165 -0.95 0.35 3.95
CA ASP A 165 -0.83 -0.29 5.26
C ASP A 165 0.55 -0.08 5.89
N PHE A 166 0.57 0.05 7.21
CA PHE A 166 1.75 -0.26 8.01
C PHE A 166 1.66 -1.67 8.58
N LEU A 167 2.78 -2.40 8.54
CA LEU A 167 2.97 -3.59 9.37
C LEU A 167 4.03 -3.28 10.44
N VAL A 168 3.62 -3.25 11.70
CA VAL A 168 4.52 -3.08 12.86
C VAL A 168 4.74 -4.45 13.49
N GLY A 169 5.95 -5.00 13.36
CA GLY A 169 6.19 -6.37 13.79
C GLY A 169 7.66 -6.75 13.66
N ARG A 170 7.91 -7.96 13.17
CA ARG A 170 9.27 -8.49 12.95
C ARG A 170 9.52 -8.80 11.48
N ARG A 171 10.79 -8.81 11.09
CA ARG A 171 11.27 -9.27 9.77
C ARG A 171 11.29 -10.79 9.63
N ASP A 172 11.28 -11.51 10.75
CA ASP A 172 11.27 -12.96 10.83
C ASP A 172 9.91 -13.49 11.30
N THR A 173 9.82 -14.80 11.55
CA THR A 173 8.60 -15.48 11.99
C THR A 173 8.49 -15.63 13.51
N VAL A 174 9.39 -15.01 14.28
CA VAL A 174 9.31 -15.02 15.75
C VAL A 174 8.18 -14.08 16.20
N SER A 175 7.56 -14.35 17.35
CA SER A 175 6.51 -13.47 17.87
C SER A 175 7.07 -12.08 18.21
N ALA A 176 6.40 -11.05 17.72
CA ALA A 176 6.64 -9.68 18.11
C ALA A 176 6.19 -9.44 19.57
N ARG A 177 6.98 -8.70 20.33
CA ARG A 177 6.71 -8.32 21.72
C ARG A 177 6.67 -6.82 21.85
N TYR A 178 5.54 -6.28 22.28
CA TYR A 178 5.34 -4.84 22.34
C TYR A 178 4.22 -4.48 23.31
N ARG A 179 4.16 -3.21 23.68
CA ARG A 179 3.01 -2.61 24.34
C ARG A 179 2.17 -1.89 23.29
N LEU A 180 0.88 -2.16 23.28
CA LEU A 180 -0.10 -1.55 22.39
C LEU A 180 -1.00 -0.63 23.22
N GLY A 181 -1.26 0.58 22.72
CA GLY A 181 -2.29 1.44 23.28
C GLY A 181 -2.93 2.35 22.24
N VAL A 182 -4.19 2.71 22.49
CA VAL A 182 -4.97 3.64 21.66
C VAL A 182 -5.27 4.89 22.48
N GLY A 183 -5.14 6.05 21.86
CA GLY A 183 -5.35 7.34 22.49
C GLY A 183 -6.05 8.34 21.59
N ASN A 184 -6.48 9.46 22.19
CA ASN A 184 -6.91 10.66 21.48
C ASN A 184 -5.90 11.76 21.83
N GLY A 185 -5.05 12.15 20.88
CA GLY A 185 -3.91 13.02 21.17
C GLY A 185 -2.82 12.36 22.05
N PRO A 186 -2.11 13.10 22.93
CA PRO A 186 -0.99 12.57 23.73
C PRO A 186 -1.43 11.58 24.83
N ASP A 187 -2.73 11.48 25.11
CA ASP A 187 -3.27 10.66 26.18
C ASP A 187 -3.67 9.27 25.66
N VAL A 188 -2.86 8.26 25.99
CA VAL A 188 -3.17 6.84 25.75
C VAL A 188 -4.13 6.35 26.84
N VAL A 189 -5.34 5.98 26.45
CA VAL A 189 -6.44 5.68 27.40
C VAL A 189 -6.28 4.29 28.02
N ALA A 190 -5.78 3.32 27.25
CA ALA A 190 -5.55 1.95 27.71
C ALA A 190 -4.34 1.36 26.99
N SER A 191 -3.49 0.62 27.72
CA SER A 191 -2.38 -0.13 27.12
C SER A 191 -2.33 -1.58 27.60
N GLU A 192 -1.89 -2.48 26.74
CA GLU A 192 -1.64 -3.87 27.09
C GLU A 192 -0.34 -4.39 26.47
N ARG A 193 0.26 -5.38 27.13
CA ARG A 193 1.39 -6.12 26.56
C ARG A 193 0.87 -7.17 25.58
N GLN A 194 1.50 -7.25 24.42
CA GLN A 194 1.11 -8.09 23.30
C GLN A 194 2.24 -9.05 22.92
N SER A 195 1.82 -10.23 22.47
CA SER A 195 2.63 -11.23 21.78
C SER A 195 1.87 -11.67 20.56
N SER A 196 2.40 -11.43 19.37
CA SER A 196 1.63 -11.63 18.14
C SER A 196 2.56 -11.68 16.92
N SER A 197 1.99 -11.83 15.74
CA SER A 197 2.69 -11.67 14.45
C SER A 197 2.78 -10.20 14.01
N GLY A 198 2.46 -9.26 14.91
CA GLY A 198 2.54 -7.82 14.68
C GLY A 198 1.16 -7.15 14.57
N VAL A 199 1.17 -5.85 14.30
CA VAL A 199 -0.01 -5.01 14.11
C VAL A 199 -0.04 -4.53 12.66
N LEU A 200 -1.12 -4.82 11.96
CA LEU A 200 -1.45 -4.18 10.69
C LEU A 200 -2.25 -2.91 10.97
N VAL A 201 -1.88 -1.79 10.37
CA VAL A 201 -2.67 -0.55 10.39
C VAL A 201 -3.01 -0.16 8.96
N THR A 202 -4.28 -0.10 8.61
CA THR A 202 -4.76 0.02 7.24
C THR A 202 -5.50 1.32 6.99
N THR A 203 -5.30 1.93 5.82
CA THR A 203 -6.09 3.04 5.29
C THR A 203 -7.32 2.53 4.53
N GLY A 204 -8.19 3.44 4.06
CA GLY A 204 -9.31 3.05 3.20
C GLY A 204 -8.86 2.35 1.91
N LEU A 205 -7.73 2.77 1.33
CA LEU A 205 -7.14 2.11 0.16
C LEU A 205 -6.60 0.72 0.51
N GLY A 206 -5.89 0.58 1.63
CA GLY A 206 -5.36 -0.70 2.11
C GLY A 206 -6.44 -1.69 2.56
N SER A 207 -7.65 -1.18 2.88
CA SER A 207 -8.75 -2.01 3.37
C SER A 207 -9.20 -3.10 2.39
N THR A 208 -8.98 -2.89 1.09
CA THR A 208 -9.26 -3.87 0.02
C THR A 208 -8.17 -4.94 -0.12
N ALA A 209 -7.06 -4.84 0.64
CA ALA A 209 -5.92 -5.76 0.59
C ALA A 209 -5.87 -6.66 1.84
N TRP A 210 -4.80 -6.61 2.64
CA TRP A 210 -4.58 -7.51 3.77
C TRP A 210 -5.70 -7.47 4.82
N ALA A 211 -6.30 -6.30 5.04
CA ALA A 211 -7.44 -6.17 5.96
C ALA A 211 -8.63 -7.04 5.52
N THR A 212 -8.95 -7.06 4.22
CA THR A 212 -9.98 -7.96 3.67
C THR A 212 -9.62 -9.41 3.91
N SER A 213 -8.35 -9.81 3.74
CA SER A 213 -7.92 -11.18 4.04
C SER A 213 -8.13 -11.55 5.52
N ILE A 214 -7.73 -10.68 6.46
CA ILE A 214 -7.89 -10.90 7.90
C ILE A 214 -9.37 -11.05 8.26
N VAL A 215 -10.21 -10.14 7.78
CA VAL A 215 -11.65 -10.13 8.07
C VAL A 215 -12.34 -11.37 7.49
N SER A 216 -12.05 -11.72 6.23
CA SER A 216 -12.61 -12.92 5.59
C SER A 216 -12.21 -14.19 6.31
N SER A 217 -10.94 -14.33 6.73
CA SER A 217 -10.49 -15.47 7.52
C SER A 217 -11.16 -15.53 8.89
N ALA A 218 -11.32 -14.39 9.58
CA ALA A 218 -11.99 -14.34 10.87
C ALA A 218 -13.45 -14.79 10.77
N PHE A 219 -14.19 -14.33 9.76
CA PHE A 219 -15.57 -14.77 9.53
C PHE A 219 -15.65 -16.25 9.15
N ALA A 220 -14.75 -16.75 8.30
CA ALA A 220 -14.73 -18.16 7.90
C ALA A 220 -14.47 -19.09 9.10
N ILE A 221 -13.50 -18.75 9.96
CA ILE A 221 -13.20 -19.52 11.18
C ILE A 221 -14.39 -19.46 12.14
N ALA A 222 -14.95 -18.28 12.37
CA ALA A 222 -16.09 -18.10 13.25
C ALA A 222 -17.31 -18.90 12.77
N ALA A 223 -17.60 -18.88 11.46
CA ALA A 223 -18.71 -19.63 10.87
C ALA A 223 -18.63 -21.13 11.19
N VAL A 224 -17.47 -21.75 10.98
CA VAL A 224 -17.25 -23.16 11.32
C VAL A 224 -17.43 -23.41 12.82
N MET A 225 -16.91 -22.54 13.68
CA MET A 225 -17.00 -22.71 15.14
C MET A 225 -18.42 -22.57 15.69
N VAL A 226 -19.24 -21.69 15.12
CA VAL A 226 -20.61 -21.43 15.57
C VAL A 226 -21.68 -22.17 14.75
N GLY A 227 -21.27 -23.02 13.81
CA GLY A 227 -22.17 -23.90 13.05
C GLY A 227 -22.88 -23.25 11.86
N PHE A 228 -22.33 -22.18 11.31
CA PHE A 228 -22.75 -21.62 10.01
C PHE A 228 -22.01 -22.34 8.88
N GLY A 229 -22.65 -22.44 7.70
CA GLY A 229 -22.07 -23.12 6.54
C GLY A 229 -20.80 -22.45 6.03
N THR A 230 -20.88 -21.14 5.78
CA THR A 230 -19.78 -20.32 5.26
C THR A 230 -19.62 -19.01 6.04
N GLY A 231 -18.47 -18.36 5.86
CA GLY A 231 -18.24 -17.01 6.41
C GLY A 231 -19.20 -15.96 5.84
N GLU A 232 -19.69 -16.14 4.60
CA GLU A 232 -20.67 -15.25 3.97
C GLU A 232 -22.03 -15.34 4.66
N ASP A 233 -22.48 -16.56 4.98
CA ASP A 233 -23.73 -16.79 5.72
C ASP A 233 -23.70 -16.07 7.07
N LEU A 234 -22.60 -16.24 7.82
CA LEU A 234 -22.43 -15.60 9.12
C LEU A 234 -22.37 -14.07 9.01
N ARG A 235 -21.68 -13.54 7.99
CA ARG A 235 -21.59 -12.09 7.76
C ARG A 235 -22.94 -11.48 7.41
N GLY A 236 -23.80 -12.19 6.67
CA GLY A 236 -25.17 -11.74 6.36
C GLY A 236 -26.08 -11.66 7.58
N GLU A 237 -25.84 -12.50 8.59
CA GLU A 237 -26.65 -12.59 9.81
C GLU A 237 -26.15 -11.62 10.90
N LEU A 238 -24.86 -11.31 10.92
CA LEU A 238 -24.27 -10.38 11.88
C LEU A 238 -24.44 -8.93 11.45
N ARG A 239 -24.96 -8.10 12.36
CA ARG A 239 -24.93 -6.64 12.20
C ARG A 239 -23.52 -6.13 12.48
N VAL A 240 -22.73 -5.95 11.43
CA VAL A 240 -21.47 -5.22 11.50
C VAL A 240 -21.77 -3.73 11.65
N GLN A 241 -21.17 -3.09 12.65
CA GLN A 241 -21.27 -1.64 12.79
C GLN A 241 -20.57 -0.96 11.61
N GLN A 242 -21.21 0.03 10.97
CA GLN A 242 -20.68 0.70 9.78
C GLN A 242 -19.27 1.26 9.96
N GLU A 243 -18.92 1.69 11.18
CA GLU A 243 -17.59 2.21 11.51
C GLU A 243 -16.45 1.18 11.42
N PHE A 244 -16.78 -0.11 11.30
CA PHE A 244 -15.83 -1.23 11.20
C PHE A 244 -16.01 -2.06 9.92
N GLU A 245 -16.75 -1.54 8.94
CA GLU A 245 -16.93 -2.21 7.67
C GLU A 245 -15.60 -2.29 6.89
N VAL A 246 -15.34 -3.44 6.27
CA VAL A 246 -14.16 -3.67 5.43
C VAL A 246 -14.62 -4.30 4.12
N PRO A 247 -14.27 -3.73 2.95
CA PRO A 247 -13.50 -2.49 2.77
C PRO A 247 -14.30 -1.23 3.15
N TYR A 248 -13.60 -0.11 3.32
CA TYR A 248 -14.21 1.20 3.61
C TYR A 248 -13.68 2.30 2.67
N PRO A 249 -14.36 3.47 2.57
CA PRO A 249 -14.03 4.48 1.56
C PRO A 249 -12.57 4.97 1.63
N TRP A 250 -11.91 5.11 0.47
CA TRP A 250 -10.51 5.55 0.37
C TRP A 250 -10.25 6.94 0.96
N SER A 251 -11.28 7.79 0.98
CA SER A 251 -11.24 9.15 1.53
C SER A 251 -11.54 9.22 3.03
N ALA A 252 -11.83 8.10 3.68
CA ALA A 252 -12.16 8.08 5.10
C ALA A 252 -10.97 8.57 5.92
N ARG A 253 -11.22 9.49 6.85
CA ARG A 253 -10.20 10.14 7.69
C ARG A 253 -9.93 9.39 9.00
N HIS A 254 -9.99 8.07 8.95
CA HIS A 254 -9.64 7.19 10.05
C HIS A 254 -8.83 6.01 9.50
N LEU A 255 -8.17 5.28 10.40
CA LEU A 255 -7.49 4.02 10.10
C LEU A 255 -8.15 2.90 10.89
N LEU A 256 -7.98 1.66 10.44
CA LEU A 256 -8.27 0.47 11.25
C LEU A 256 -6.95 -0.22 11.61
N PHE A 257 -6.87 -0.81 12.80
CA PHE A 257 -5.74 -1.67 13.17
C PHE A 257 -6.19 -3.08 13.48
N PHE A 258 -5.32 -4.06 13.21
CA PHE A 258 -5.52 -5.48 13.46
C PHE A 258 -4.26 -6.05 14.10
N VAL A 259 -4.37 -6.63 15.29
CA VAL A 259 -3.32 -7.46 15.86
C VAL A 259 -3.42 -8.84 15.21
N ARG A 260 -2.35 -9.27 14.55
CA ARG A 260 -2.30 -10.54 13.84
C ARG A 260 -1.89 -11.66 14.79
N GLU A 261 -2.72 -12.68 14.94
CA GLU A 261 -2.39 -13.88 15.74
C GLU A 261 -2.00 -13.53 17.19
N ALA A 262 -2.79 -12.68 17.85
CA ALA A 262 -2.57 -12.32 19.25
C ALA A 262 -2.57 -13.56 20.15
N PHE A 263 -1.53 -13.70 20.98
CA PHE A 263 -1.32 -14.85 21.84
C PHE A 263 -1.40 -14.46 23.33
N PRO A 264 -2.53 -14.76 24.01
CA PRO A 264 -2.71 -14.44 25.42
C PRO A 264 -1.87 -15.38 26.31
N THR A 265 -1.22 -14.82 27.33
CA THR A 265 -0.44 -15.57 28.32
C THR A 265 -0.64 -14.97 29.72
N ARG A 266 0.14 -15.41 30.71
CA ARG A 266 0.17 -14.76 32.03
C ARG A 266 0.63 -13.30 31.99
N SER A 267 1.41 -12.91 30.98
CA SER A 267 2.01 -11.58 30.86
C SER A 267 1.60 -10.80 29.60
N THR A 268 0.79 -11.41 28.72
CA THR A 268 0.30 -10.80 27.47
C THR A 268 -1.20 -10.98 27.33
N SER A 269 -1.84 -10.04 26.63
CA SER A 269 -3.28 -9.98 26.46
C SER A 269 -3.65 -10.09 24.98
N ALA A 270 -4.95 -10.28 24.73
CA ALA A 270 -5.57 -10.28 23.41
C ALA A 270 -6.93 -9.55 23.47
N ARG A 271 -7.03 -8.49 24.30
CA ARG A 271 -8.27 -7.71 24.48
C ARG A 271 -8.38 -6.60 23.44
N GLN A 272 -7.26 -6.03 23.00
CA GLN A 272 -7.19 -5.02 21.95
C GLN A 272 -6.60 -5.64 20.68
N CYS A 273 -7.40 -6.44 19.97
CA CYS A 273 -6.98 -7.09 18.72
C CYS A 273 -7.45 -6.36 17.46
N PHE A 274 -8.41 -5.45 17.59
CA PHE A 274 -8.98 -4.71 16.48
C PHE A 274 -9.54 -3.38 17.00
N GLY A 275 -9.49 -2.34 16.18
CA GLY A 275 -10.12 -1.07 16.50
C GLY A 275 -9.90 -0.01 15.43
N ARG A 276 -10.49 1.16 15.67
CA ARG A 276 -10.43 2.33 14.80
C ARG A 276 -9.56 3.42 15.42
N ILE A 277 -8.73 4.05 14.60
CA ILE A 277 -7.93 5.22 14.93
C ILE A 277 -8.61 6.40 14.25
N GLU A 278 -9.28 7.24 15.03
CA GLU A 278 -9.97 8.43 14.54
C GLU A 278 -9.00 9.46 13.95
N GLU A 279 -9.54 10.48 13.25
CA GLU A 279 -8.73 11.54 12.65
C GLU A 279 -7.77 12.22 13.65
N THR A 280 -8.25 12.46 14.86
CA THR A 280 -7.46 13.02 15.98
C THR A 280 -6.90 11.95 16.92
N GLY A 281 -7.17 10.68 16.62
CA GLY A 281 -6.74 9.52 17.38
C GLY A 281 -5.33 9.10 17.03
N VAL A 282 -4.72 8.32 17.91
CA VAL A 282 -3.41 7.72 17.71
C VAL A 282 -3.37 6.26 18.17
N LEU A 283 -2.59 5.46 17.45
CA LEU A 283 -2.14 4.16 17.92
C LEU A 283 -0.68 4.27 18.34
N VAL A 284 -0.37 3.91 19.58
CA VAL A 284 0.97 3.96 20.14
C VAL A 284 1.46 2.54 20.38
N ILE A 285 2.60 2.20 19.79
CA ILE A 285 3.21 0.89 19.91
C ILE A 285 4.65 1.05 20.40
N THR A 286 4.98 0.47 21.55
CA THR A 286 6.34 0.49 22.11
C THR A 286 6.95 -0.91 22.02
N SER A 287 8.07 -1.03 21.31
CA SER A 287 8.77 -2.30 21.12
C SER A 287 9.44 -2.77 22.40
N GLU A 288 9.33 -4.08 22.66
CA GLU A 288 10.09 -4.80 23.69
C GLU A 288 11.05 -5.82 23.06
N MET A 289 11.29 -5.72 21.75
CA MET A 289 12.09 -6.68 20.98
C MET A 289 13.56 -6.24 20.90
N PRO A 290 14.53 -7.05 21.35
CA PRO A 290 15.94 -6.67 21.28
C PRO A 290 16.47 -6.54 19.84
N ASP A 291 15.93 -7.35 18.92
CA ASP A 291 16.33 -7.41 17.51
C ASP A 291 15.10 -7.61 16.60
N GLY A 292 15.32 -7.64 15.29
CA GLY A 292 14.35 -8.12 14.29
C GLY A 292 13.09 -7.28 14.09
N GLY A 293 12.79 -6.34 14.98
CA GLY A 293 11.64 -5.45 14.93
C GLY A 293 11.75 -4.44 13.78
N ALA A 294 10.66 -4.28 13.04
CA ALA A 294 10.57 -3.33 11.94
C ALA A 294 9.15 -2.76 11.75
N ILE A 295 9.08 -1.55 11.17
CA ILE A 295 7.85 -0.92 10.68
C ILE A 295 7.94 -0.89 9.15
N PHE A 296 7.11 -1.68 8.48
CA PHE A 296 7.01 -1.73 7.03
C PHE A 296 5.88 -0.84 6.53
N SER A 297 6.02 -0.27 5.34
CA SER A 297 4.98 0.52 4.70
C SER A 297 4.69 0.03 3.28
N ASP A 298 3.42 -0.27 2.98
CA ASP A 298 2.93 -0.66 1.65
C ASP A 298 3.66 -1.86 1.01
N GLY A 299 4.07 -2.82 1.84
CA GLY A 299 4.80 -4.01 1.39
C GLY A 299 6.22 -3.74 0.87
N VAL A 300 6.77 -2.55 1.11
CA VAL A 300 8.15 -2.20 0.79
C VAL A 300 9.03 -2.58 2.00
N VAL A 301 10.05 -3.39 1.75
CA VAL A 301 10.92 -3.97 2.80
C VAL A 301 12.19 -3.13 2.97
N GLU A 302 12.62 -2.51 1.88
CA GLU A 302 13.85 -1.76 1.75
C GLU A 302 13.82 -0.43 2.52
N ASP A 303 12.63 0.15 2.72
CA ASP A 303 12.42 1.42 3.42
C ASP A 303 11.89 1.26 4.86
N ALA A 304 11.87 0.01 5.37
CA ALA A 304 11.30 -0.26 6.67
C ALA A 304 12.16 0.29 7.82
N LEU A 305 11.52 1.01 8.74
CA LEU A 305 12.18 1.63 9.89
C LEU A 305 12.50 0.57 10.95
N PRO A 306 13.67 0.65 11.63
CA PRO A 306 13.94 -0.19 12.79
C PRO A 306 12.92 0.01 13.92
N PHE A 307 12.50 -1.07 14.56
CA PHE A 307 11.54 -1.03 15.67
C PHE A 307 12.04 -1.90 16.84
N LEU A 308 13.20 -1.51 17.36
CA LEU A 308 13.91 -2.23 18.42
C LEU A 308 13.47 -1.76 19.82
N ALA A 309 13.85 -2.49 20.86
CA ALA A 309 13.44 -2.28 22.24
C ALA A 309 13.58 -0.80 22.65
N GLY A 310 12.52 -0.23 23.21
CA GLY A 310 12.45 1.18 23.60
C GLY A 310 12.01 2.13 22.49
N THR A 311 11.96 1.69 21.23
CA THR A 311 11.35 2.46 20.14
C THR A 311 9.85 2.51 20.36
N THR A 312 9.28 3.71 20.33
CA THR A 312 7.84 3.94 20.34
C THR A 312 7.43 4.58 19.03
N VAL A 313 6.50 3.95 18.33
CA VAL A 313 5.89 4.50 17.12
C VAL A 313 4.47 4.98 17.42
N THR A 314 4.15 6.18 16.95
CA THR A 314 2.81 6.76 16.98
C THR A 314 2.28 6.78 15.56
N ILE A 315 1.11 6.17 15.33
CA ILE A 315 0.47 6.04 14.02
C ILE A 315 -0.87 6.78 14.02
N ARG A 316 -1.09 7.60 12.99
CA ARG A 316 -2.31 8.40 12.80
C ARG A 316 -2.60 8.64 11.30
N PRO A 317 -3.82 9.07 10.92
CA PRO A 317 -4.03 9.70 9.63
C PRO A 317 -3.06 10.89 9.43
N ALA A 318 -2.39 10.94 8.29
CA ALA A 318 -1.53 12.04 7.90
C ALA A 318 -2.38 13.26 7.51
N ASP A 319 -1.78 14.45 7.62
CA ASP A 319 -2.42 15.70 7.19
C ASP A 319 -2.44 15.81 5.66
N ARG A 320 -1.48 15.14 4.99
CA ARG A 320 -1.43 15.03 3.54
C ARG A 320 -2.36 13.95 2.98
N VAL A 321 -2.81 14.19 1.76
CA VAL A 321 -3.77 13.35 1.03
C VAL A 321 -3.26 13.19 -0.40
N ALA A 322 -3.16 11.95 -0.89
CA ALA A 322 -2.83 11.71 -2.28
C ALA A 322 -4.07 11.85 -3.17
N GLN A 323 -3.88 12.24 -4.43
CA GLN A 323 -4.98 12.57 -5.33
C GLN A 323 -4.96 11.62 -6.52
N LEU A 324 -5.93 10.70 -6.63
CA LEU A 324 -6.01 9.74 -7.73
C LEU A 324 -6.97 10.23 -8.80
N ILE A 325 -6.54 10.37 -10.05
CA ILE A 325 -7.40 10.84 -11.15
C ILE A 325 -8.51 9.81 -11.43
N ARG A 326 -9.73 10.31 -11.60
CA ARG A 326 -10.90 9.50 -12.01
C ARG A 326 -10.94 9.32 -13.53
N PRO A 327 -11.29 8.12 -14.04
CA PRO A 327 -11.61 7.87 -15.45
C PRO A 327 -12.62 8.83 -16.05
#